data_AF-A0AAW3MNB0-F1
#
_entry.id   AF-A0AAW3MNB0-F1
#
_cell.length_a   1.000
_cell.length_b   1.000
_cell.length_c   1.000
_cell.angle_alpha   90.00
_cell.angle_beta   90.00
_cell.angle_gamma   90.00
#
_symmetry.space_group_name_H-M   'P 1'
#
loop_
_entity.id
_entity.type
_entity.pdbx_description
1 polymer ?
#
loop_
_entity_poly.entity_id
_entity_poly.type
_entity_poly.pdbx_seq_one_letter_code
_entity_poly.pdbx_strand_id
1 'polypeptide(L)' 'MTYEDEIWLVVELDEWATVSGISAMRKHGRLCALHAFLELWLVCDARWQIAAFCFEHEEIDDANA' A
#
# COMPACT_ATOMS: atom_id res chain seq x y z
N MET A 1 19.14 -1.53 4.64
CA MET A 1 18.23 -1.56 3.47
C MET A 1 17.30 -0.36 3.60
N THR A 2 17.20 0.46 2.56
CA THR A 2 16.20 1.53 2.51
C THR A 2 14.90 0.86 2.09
N TYR A 3 13.91 0.82 2.97
CA TYR A 3 12.59 0.32 2.60
C TYR A 3 11.86 1.42 1.83
N GLU A 4 11.55 1.14 0.57
CA GLU A 4 10.83 2.00 -0.36
C GLU A 4 9.50 1.34 -0.71
N ASP A 5 8.49 2.17 -0.99
CA ASP A 5 7.21 1.67 -1.47
C ASP A 5 7.41 1.04 -2.85
N GLU A 6 6.85 -0.15 -3.05
CA GLU A 6 6.98 -0.90 -4.31
C GLU A 6 5.61 -1.38 -4.76
N ILE A 7 5.27 -1.09 -6.02
CA ILE A 7 4.08 -1.64 -6.68
C ILE A 7 4.45 -2.95 -7.35
N TRP A 8 3.76 -4.02 -6.99
CA TRP A 8 3.99 -5.35 -7.55
C TRP A 8 3.09 -5.64 -8.73
N LEU A 9 1.80 -5.25 -8.66
CA LEU A 9 0.84 -5.57 -9.69
C LEU A 9 -0.25 -4.50 -9.78
N VAL A 10 -0.63 -4.19 -11.03
CA VAL A 10 -1.81 -3.41 -11.36
C VAL A 10 -2.66 -4.25 -12.31
N VAL A 11 -3.93 -4.48 -11.97
CA VAL A 11 -4.89 -5.17 -12.84
C VAL A 11 -6.10 -4.25 -13.04
N GLU A 12 -6.43 -3.97 -14.29
CA GLU A 12 -7.63 -3.21 -14.65
C GLU A 12 -8.69 -4.15 -15.23
N LEU A 13 -9.95 -3.93 -14.85
CA LEU A 13 -11.13 -4.62 -15.38
C LEU A 13 -12.33 -3.67 -15.41
N ASP A 14 -12.71 -3.25 -16.61
CA ASP A 14 -13.77 -2.26 -16.86
C ASP A 14 -13.57 -0.97 -16.05
N GLU A 15 -14.49 -0.65 -15.16
CA GLU A 15 -14.47 0.53 -14.28
C GLU A 15 -13.74 0.27 -12.96
N TRP A 16 -13.03 -0.85 -12.83
CA TRP A 16 -12.34 -1.24 -11.61
C TRP A 16 -10.86 -1.50 -11.85
N ALA A 17 -10.05 -1.22 -10.84
CA ALA A 17 -8.66 -1.63 -10.82
C ALA A 17 -8.25 -2.12 -9.45
N THR A 18 -7.31 -3.06 -9.41
CA THR A 18 -6.60 -3.44 -8.19
C THR A 18 -5.13 -3.06 -8.30
N VAL A 19 -4.58 -2.55 -7.20
CA VAL A 19 -3.16 -2.25 -7.04
C VAL A 19 -2.66 -3.00 -5.82
N SER A 20 -1.58 -3.74 -5.95
CA SER A 20 -0.93 -4.40 -4.81
C SER A 20 0.55 -4.13 -4.77
N GLY A 21 1.11 -4.23 -3.57
CA GLY A 21 2.50 -3.91 -3.34
C GLY A 21 2.88 -4.00 -1.87
N ILE A 22 4.02 -3.40 -1.55
CA ILE A 22 4.48 -3.16 -0.19
C ILE A 22 4.60 -1.67 0.07
N SER A 23 4.28 -1.27 1.30
CA SER A 23 4.48 0.11 1.75
C SER A 23 5.19 0.20 3.09
N ALA A 24 5.98 1.26 3.22
CA ALA A 24 6.73 1.63 4.41
C ALA A 24 6.06 2.80 5.14
N MET A 25 5.46 2.53 6.30
CA MET A 25 4.91 3.60 7.13
C MET A 25 6.01 4.25 7.97
N ARG A 26 6.11 5.58 7.89
CA ARG A 26 7.09 6.37 8.64
C ARG A 26 6.41 7.38 9.55
N LYS A 27 6.84 7.45 10.81
CA LYS A 27 6.43 8.47 11.79
C LYS A 27 7.65 9.27 12.22
N HIS A 28 7.63 10.59 12.00
CA HIS A 28 8.78 11.47 12.23
C HIS A 28 10.08 11.01 11.53
N GLY A 29 9.95 10.48 10.30
CA GLY A 29 11.08 9.97 9.52
C GLY A 29 11.57 8.56 9.91
N ARG A 30 11.15 8.05 11.08
CA ARG A 30 11.43 6.70 11.53
C ARG A 30 10.46 5.71 10.89
N LEU A 31 10.98 4.60 10.37
CA LEU A 31 10.17 3.48 9.88
C LEU A 31 9.47 2.80 11.08
N CYS A 32 8.16 2.63 10.99
CA CYS A 32 7.33 2.06 12.06
C CYS A 32 6.59 0.79 11.65
N ALA A 33 6.28 0.63 10.36
CA ALA A 33 5.64 -0.57 9.84
C ALA A 33 6.03 -0.81 8.39
N LEU A 34 6.04 -2.08 8.00
CA LEU A 34 6.08 -2.54 6.62
C LEU A 34 4.85 -3.40 6.43
N HIS A 35 4.09 -3.15 5.37
CA HIS A 35 2.88 -3.92 5.11
C HIS A 35 2.75 -4.22 3.62
N ALA A 36 2.34 -5.46 3.31
CA ALA A 36 1.76 -5.75 2.02
C ALA A 36 0.35 -5.14 1.98
N PHE A 37 -0.02 -4.58 0.83
CA PHE A 37 -1.32 -3.96 0.63
C PHE A 37 -2.02 -4.44 -0.64
N LEU A 38 -3.33 -4.27 -0.63
CA LEU A 38 -4.22 -4.39 -1.77
C LEU A 38 -5.21 -3.22 -1.75
N GLU A 39 -5.16 -2.39 -2.77
CA GLU A 39 -6.10 -1.32 -3.04
C GLU A 39 -7.09 -1.74 -4.11
N LEU A 40 -8.37 -1.41 -3.88
CA LEU A 40 -9.42 -1.46 -4.89
C LEU A 40 -9.77 -0.03 -5.30
N TRP A 41 -9.76 0.20 -6.61
CA TRP A 41 -10.00 1.49 -7.23
C TRP A 41 -11.21 1.43 -8.14
N LEU A 42 -12.04 2.47 -8.10
CA LEU A 42 -13.01 2.78 -9.15
C LEU A 42 -12.31 3.69 -10.18
N VAL A 43 -12.38 3.31 -11.45
CA VAL A 43 -11.82 4.04 -12.60
C VAL A 43 -12.98 4.56 -13.43
N CYS A 44 -13.29 5.85 -13.30
CA CYS A 44 -14.38 6.51 -14.01
C CYS A 44 -13.86 7.77 -14.72
N ASP A 45 -14.11 7.91 -16.02
CA ASP A 45 -13.62 9.05 -16.83
C ASP A 45 -12.12 9.32 -16.67
N ALA A 46 -11.31 8.25 -16.69
CA ALA A 46 -9.86 8.27 -16.44
C ALA A 46 -9.45 8.81 -15.06
N ARG A 47 -10.39 8.91 -14.11
CA ARG A 47 -10.12 9.27 -12.71
C ARG A 47 -10.11 8.02 -11.86
N TRP A 48 -9.07 7.89 -11.05
CA TRP A 48 -8.90 6.81 -10.10
C TRP A 48 -9.38 7.28 -8.73
N GLN A 49 -10.32 6.55 -8.14
CA GLN A 49 -10.84 6.79 -6.79
C GLN A 49 -10.68 5.54 -5.93
N ILE A 50 -10.09 5.69 -4.74
CA ILE A 50 -9.95 4.57 -3.80
C ILE A 50 -11.35 4.17 -3.31
N ALA A 51 -11.73 2.93 -3.60
CA ALA A 51 -12.95 2.32 -3.10
C ALA A 51 -12.70 1.53 -1.81
N ALA A 52 -11.57 0.83 -1.72
CA ALA A 52 -11.13 0.14 -0.52
C ALA A 52 -9.61 0.05 -0.43
N PHE A 53 -9.11 0.01 0.81
CA PHE A 53 -7.70 -0.21 1.11
C PHE A 53 -7.58 -1.30 2.18
N CYS A 54 -6.90 -2.38 1.84
CA CYS A 54 -6.64 -3.50 2.73
C CYS A 54 -5.12 -3.63 2.91
N PHE A 55 -4.67 -3.79 4.14
CA PHE A 55 -3.26 -4.04 4.43
C PHE A 55 -3.12 -4.97 5.63
N GLU A 56 -2.05 -5.77 5.61
CA GLU A 56 -1.66 -6.57 6.76
C GLU A 56 -0.71 -5.76 7.63
N HIS A 57 -1.14 -5.39 8.84
CA HIS A 57 -0.36 -4.56 9.74
C HIS A 57 0.65 -5.41 10.52
N GLU A 58 1.93 -5.30 10.17
CA GLU A 58 3.05 -5.79 10.98
C GLU A 58 3.76 -4.59 11.65
N GLU A 59 3.61 -4.46 12.96
CA GLU A 59 4.38 -3.48 13.73
C GLU A 59 5.84 -3.91 13.81
N ILE A 60 6.74 -2.98 13.48
CA ILE A 60 8.15 -3.17 13.79
C ILE A 60 8.31 -2.84 15.28
N ASP A 61 8.33 -3.88 16.12
CA ASP A 61 8.47 -3.74 17.56
C ASP A 61 9.84 -3.13 17.90
N ASP A 62 9.83 -2.02 18.66
CA ASP A 62 11.02 -1.30 19.13
C ASP A 62 11.79 -2.07 20.24
N ALA A 63 11.62 -3.39 20.34
CA ALA A 63 12.12 -4.19 21.44
C ALA A 63 13.65 -4.43 21.45
N ASN A 64 14.44 -3.72 20.63
CA ASN A 64 15.91 -3.75 20.68
C ASN A 64 16.54 -2.43 20.16
N ALA A 65 16.14 -1.28 20.70
CA ALA A 65 16.87 -0.02 20.55
C ALA A 65 17.68 0.32 21.80
#